data_AF-A0A428WY84-F1
#
_entry.id   AF-A0A428WY84-F1
#
_cell.length_a   1.000
_cell.length_b   1.000
_cell.length_c   1.000
_cell.angle_alpha   90.00
_cell.angle_beta   90.00
_cell.angle_gamma   90.00
#
_symmetry.space_group_name_H-M   'P 1'
#
loop_
_entity.id
_entity.type
_entity.pdbx_description
1 polymer ?
#
loop_
_entity_poly.entity_id
_entity_poly.type
_entity_poly.pdbx_seq_one_letter_code
_entity_poly.pdbx_strand_id
1 'polypeptide(L)'
;MTTVAPKPIVTRPWPVRPQVKGSALARILRTTDAKQIGIMYMITAFVFYILGGFMALLMRTELAQPGMQVLSPEQYNQLFTMHGTIMLLFFATPIVFAFANFVVPIQIGAPDVSFPRLNAFAYWLYLFGGLITISGFLTPGGAADFGWFAYTPLSDSLHS
;
A
#
# COMPACT_ATOMS: atom_id res chain seq x y z
N MET A 1 -34.00 19.01 45.14
CA MET A 1 -33.04 18.04 44.57
C MET A 1 -33.84 16.96 43.85
N THR A 2 -33.97 17.04 42.53
CA THR A 2 -34.65 16.01 41.72
C THR A 2 -33.62 14.96 41.30
N THR A 3 -33.62 13.82 41.98
CA THR A 3 -32.74 12.68 41.68
C THR A 3 -33.18 12.04 40.37
N VAL A 4 -32.39 12.22 39.30
CA VAL A 4 -32.61 11.51 38.04
C VAL A 4 -32.33 10.02 38.27
N ALA A 5 -33.37 9.19 38.16
CA ALA A 5 -33.22 7.74 38.28
C ALA A 5 -32.27 7.23 37.17
N PRO A 6 -31.27 6.38 37.48
CA PRO A 6 -30.33 5.89 36.49
C PRO A 6 -31.05 5.01 35.47
N LYS A 7 -30.98 5.40 34.19
CA LYS A 7 -31.53 4.62 33.08
C LYS A 7 -30.61 3.43 32.81
N PRO A 8 -31.14 2.19 32.71
CA PRO A 8 -30.32 1.02 32.41
C PRO A 8 -29.61 1.16 31.06
N ILE A 9 -28.32 0.81 31.02
CA ILE A 9 -27.54 0.77 29.78
C ILE A 9 -28.04 -0.43 28.96
N VAL A 10 -28.85 -0.16 27.94
CA VAL A 10 -29.32 -1.20 27.01
C VAL A 10 -28.17 -1.56 26.08
N THR A 11 -27.45 -2.64 26.38
CA THR A 11 -26.44 -3.20 25.47
C THR A 11 -27.14 -4.01 24.38
N ARG A 12 -26.90 -3.69 23.10
CA ARG A 12 -27.36 -4.54 21.99
C ARG A 12 -26.44 -5.76 21.85
N PRO A 13 -26.99 -6.97 21.62
CA PRO A 13 -26.19 -8.18 21.42
C PRO A 13 -25.44 -8.23 20.06
N TRP A 14 -25.73 -7.30 19.13
CA TRP A 14 -25.17 -7.29 17.77
C TRP A 14 -24.66 -5.89 17.37
N PRO A 15 -23.68 -5.81 16.43
CA PRO A 15 -23.18 -4.54 15.92
C PRO A 15 -24.29 -3.66 15.33
N VAL A 16 -24.22 -2.35 15.61
CA VAL A 16 -25.36 -1.43 15.61
C VAL A 16 -25.88 -1.03 14.22
N ARG A 17 -25.16 -1.25 13.12
CA ARG A 17 -25.63 -0.83 11.78
C ARG A 17 -25.27 -1.82 10.67
N PRO A 18 -26.26 -2.37 9.94
CA PRO A 18 -26.02 -2.91 8.61
C PRO A 18 -25.43 -1.80 7.74
N GLN A 19 -24.28 -2.06 7.12
CA GLN A 19 -23.73 -1.16 6.12
C GLN A 19 -24.74 -1.05 4.97
N VAL A 20 -25.10 0.18 4.56
CA VAL A 20 -25.99 0.38 3.42
C VAL A 20 -25.29 -0.21 2.20
N LYS A 21 -25.94 -1.18 1.53
CA LYS A 21 -25.39 -1.81 0.32
C LYS A 21 -25.03 -0.72 -0.70
N GLY A 22 -23.81 -0.75 -1.24
CA GLY A 22 -23.31 0.24 -2.21
C GLY A 22 -22.64 1.49 -1.59
N SER A 23 -22.69 1.71 -0.27
CA SER A 23 -22.08 2.89 0.37
C SER A 23 -20.54 2.83 0.49
N ALA A 24 -19.93 1.66 0.29
CA ALA A 24 -18.51 1.43 0.54
C ALA A 24 -17.60 2.26 -0.36
N LEU A 25 -17.90 2.31 -1.67
CA LEU A 25 -17.09 3.07 -2.64
C LEU A 25 -17.15 4.57 -2.34
N ALA A 26 -18.35 5.11 -2.16
CA ALA A 26 -18.53 6.51 -1.79
C ALA A 26 -17.82 6.85 -0.47
N ARG A 27 -17.85 5.94 0.51
CA ARG A 27 -17.13 6.10 1.78
C ARG A 27 -15.61 6.10 1.60
N ILE A 28 -15.06 5.26 0.74
CA ILE A 28 -13.61 5.21 0.47
C ILE A 28 -13.16 6.48 -0.27
N LEU A 29 -13.92 6.92 -1.27
CA LEU A 29 -13.56 8.10 -2.08
C LEU A 29 -13.61 9.41 -1.30
N ARG A 30 -14.53 9.55 -0.33
CA ARG A 30 -14.76 10.81 0.40
C ARG A 30 -14.21 10.82 1.84
N THR A 31 -13.52 9.77 2.29
CA THR A 31 -13.09 9.70 3.68
C THR A 31 -11.98 10.70 3.99
N THR A 32 -12.04 11.25 5.19
CA THR A 32 -10.94 12.00 5.80
C THR A 32 -10.50 11.38 7.12
N ASP A 33 -11.16 10.32 7.57
CA ASP A 33 -10.87 9.65 8.84
C ASP A 33 -9.53 8.91 8.75
N ALA A 34 -8.57 9.31 9.60
CA ALA A 34 -7.25 8.69 9.64
C ALA A 34 -7.30 7.18 9.88
N LYS A 35 -8.26 6.66 10.65
CA LYS A 35 -8.38 5.20 10.86
C LYS A 35 -8.73 4.47 9.58
N GLN A 36 -9.73 4.97 8.84
CA GLN A 36 -10.10 4.41 7.54
C GLN A 36 -8.96 4.52 6.54
N ILE A 37 -8.27 5.66 6.48
CA ILE A 37 -7.09 5.86 5.60
C ILE A 37 -5.96 4.91 5.99
N GLY A 38 -5.71 4.70 7.28
CA GLY A 38 -4.73 3.73 7.78
C GLY A 38 -5.05 2.29 7.35
N ILE A 39 -6.32 1.89 7.39
CA ILE A 39 -6.75 0.58 6.86
C ILE A 39 -6.53 0.50 5.35
N MET A 40 -6.80 1.57 4.62
CA MET A 40 -6.58 1.62 3.17
C MET A 40 -5.08 1.46 2.83
N TYR A 41 -4.19 2.16 3.55
CA TYR A 41 -2.74 1.96 3.43
C TYR A 41 -2.32 0.52 3.75
N MET A 42 -2.83 -0.05 4.85
CA MET A 42 -2.52 -1.42 5.28
C MET A 42 -2.87 -2.44 4.19
N ILE A 43 -4.09 -2.37 3.66
CA ILE A 43 -4.56 -3.31 2.62
C ILE A 43 -3.72 -3.16 1.36
N THR A 44 -3.54 -1.93 0.87
CA THR A 44 -2.80 -1.67 -0.36
C THR A 44 -1.33 -2.07 -0.23
N ALA A 45 -0.67 -1.73 0.88
CA ALA A 45 0.71 -2.14 1.15
C ALA A 45 0.85 -3.67 1.21
N PHE A 46 -0.13 -4.37 1.78
CA PHE A 46 -0.12 -5.83 1.80
C PHE A 46 -0.32 -6.46 0.42
N VAL A 47 -1.10 -5.83 -0.46
CA VAL A 47 -1.20 -6.25 -1.88
C VAL A 47 0.16 -6.09 -2.58
N PHE A 48 0.85 -4.96 -2.38
CA PHE A 48 2.20 -4.76 -2.89
C PHE A 48 3.21 -5.76 -2.29
N TYR A 49 3.07 -6.10 -1.01
CA TYR A 49 3.89 -7.13 -0.36
C TYR A 49 3.74 -8.50 -1.03
N ILE A 50 2.51 -8.94 -1.31
CA ILE A 50 2.26 -10.19 -2.03
C ILE A 50 2.87 -10.13 -3.42
N LEU A 51 2.68 -9.03 -4.15
CA LEU A 51 3.19 -8.86 -5.50
C LEU A 51 4.73 -8.91 -5.53
N GLY A 52 5.40 -8.11 -4.69
CA GLY A 52 6.86 -8.13 -4.62
C GLY A 52 7.40 -9.45 -4.07
N GLY A 53 6.68 -10.11 -3.15
CA GLY A 53 7.04 -11.42 -2.62
C GLY A 53 6.98 -12.49 -3.71
N PHE A 54 5.97 -12.44 -4.57
CA PHE A 54 5.87 -13.33 -5.72
C PHE A 54 7.04 -13.13 -6.70
N MET A 55 7.43 -11.89 -7.01
CA MET A 55 8.63 -11.61 -7.83
C MET A 55 9.90 -12.19 -7.21
N ALA A 56 10.03 -12.12 -5.87
CA ALA A 56 11.16 -12.72 -5.18
C ALA A 56 11.21 -14.24 -5.32
N LEU A 57 10.05 -14.90 -5.25
CA LEU A 57 9.97 -16.34 -5.46
C LEU A 57 10.40 -16.73 -6.88
N LEU A 58 9.99 -15.96 -7.91
CA LEU A 58 10.42 -16.19 -9.29
C LEU A 58 11.96 -16.05 -9.46
N MET A 59 12.56 -15.02 -8.87
CA MET A 59 14.02 -14.87 -8.87
C MET A 59 14.71 -16.02 -8.14
N ARG A 60 14.13 -16.49 -7.02
CA ARG A 60 14.69 -17.62 -6.26
C ARG A 60 14.54 -18.95 -7.00
N THR A 61 13.49 -19.13 -7.80
CA THR A 61 13.38 -20.31 -8.67
C THR A 61 14.42 -20.32 -9.77
N GLU A 62 14.78 -19.17 -10.34
CA GLU A 62 15.89 -19.06 -11.31
C GLU A 62 17.23 -19.41 -10.66
N LEU A 63 17.49 -18.88 -9.47
CA LEU A 63 18.75 -19.14 -8.75
C LEU A 63 18.82 -20.52 -8.06
N ALA A 64 17.81 -21.38 -8.24
CA ALA A 64 17.78 -22.69 -7.59
C ALA A 64 18.83 -23.65 -8.17
N GLN A 65 19.23 -23.46 -9.43
CA GLN A 65 20.29 -24.22 -10.08
C GLN A 65 21.16 -23.29 -10.93
N PRO A 66 22.45 -23.61 -11.15
CA PRO A 66 23.29 -22.83 -12.06
C PRO A 66 22.80 -22.93 -13.52
N GLY A 67 22.91 -21.83 -14.27
CA GLY A 67 22.45 -21.72 -15.66
C GLY A 67 21.23 -20.82 -15.78
N MET A 68 20.53 -20.89 -16.92
CA MET A 68 19.24 -20.22 -17.12
C MET A 68 18.13 -21.26 -17.30
N GLN A 69 17.02 -21.12 -16.58
CA GLN A 69 15.96 -22.14 -16.57
C GLN A 69 14.56 -21.57 -16.77
N VAL A 70 14.23 -20.44 -16.15
CA VAL A 70 12.87 -19.88 -16.07
C VAL A 70 12.81 -18.46 -16.65
N LEU A 71 13.81 -17.63 -16.37
CA LEU A 71 13.84 -16.21 -16.70
C LEU A 71 14.98 -15.87 -17.68
N SER A 72 14.75 -14.91 -18.57
CA SER A 72 15.85 -14.28 -19.32
C SER A 72 16.64 -13.32 -18.40
N PRO A 73 17.88 -12.92 -18.78
CA PRO A 73 18.66 -11.97 -18.00
C PRO A 73 17.94 -10.63 -17.82
N GLU A 74 17.25 -10.16 -18.86
CA GLU A 74 16.47 -8.93 -18.83
C GLU A 74 15.27 -9.06 -17.89
N GLN A 75 14.53 -10.17 -17.97
CA GLN A 75 13.40 -10.43 -17.07
C GLN A 75 13.84 -10.52 -15.61
N TYR A 76 14.99 -11.14 -15.34
CA TYR A 76 15.55 -11.21 -14.00
C TYR A 76 15.88 -9.80 -13.47
N ASN A 77 16.53 -8.97 -14.28
CA ASN A 77 16.88 -7.60 -13.92
C ASN A 77 15.63 -6.73 -13.67
N GLN A 78 14.58 -6.91 -14.49
CA GLN A 78 13.29 -6.24 -14.28
C GLN A 78 12.62 -6.67 -12.97
N LEU A 79 12.58 -7.96 -12.70
CA LEU A 79 11.99 -8.49 -11.47
C LEU A 79 12.76 -8.04 -10.23
N PHE A 80 14.09 -8.00 -10.27
CA PHE A 80 14.91 -7.49 -9.17
C PHE A 80 14.64 -6.01 -8.88
N THR A 81 14.62 -5.20 -9.94
CA THR A 81 14.36 -3.75 -9.85
C THR A 81 12.98 -3.49 -9.25
N MET A 82 11.96 -4.15 -9.79
CA MET A 82 10.57 -3.98 -9.37
C MET A 82 10.33 -4.56 -7.98
N HIS A 83 10.89 -5.72 -7.64
CA HIS A 83 10.84 -6.29 -6.29
C HIS A 83 11.40 -5.31 -5.26
N GLY A 84 12.61 -4.80 -5.48
CA GLY A 84 13.26 -3.86 -4.56
C GLY A 84 12.46 -2.56 -4.39
N THR A 85 12.02 -1.99 -5.51
CA THR A 85 11.19 -0.77 -5.53
C THR A 85 9.88 -0.97 -4.77
N ILE A 86 9.17 -2.07 -5.04
CA ILE A 86 7.91 -2.40 -4.38
C ILE A 86 8.10 -2.61 -2.89
N MET A 87 9.11 -3.38 -2.48
CA MET A 87 9.32 -3.69 -1.08
C MET A 87 9.71 -2.47 -0.25
N LEU A 88 10.58 -1.61 -0.78
CA LEU A 88 11.06 -0.43 -0.05
C LEU A 88 10.07 0.74 -0.09
N LEU A 89 9.60 1.09 -1.29
CA LEU A 89 8.84 2.33 -1.51
C LEU A 89 7.33 2.12 -1.43
N PHE A 90 6.82 0.96 -1.84
CA PHE A 90 5.37 0.70 -1.90
C PHE A 90 4.85 -0.22 -0.78
N PHE A 91 5.72 -0.90 -0.04
CA PHE A 91 5.37 -1.69 1.15
C PHE A 91 5.95 -1.10 2.45
N ALA A 92 7.28 -1.04 2.60
CA ALA A 92 7.91 -0.66 3.87
C ALA A 92 7.62 0.79 4.28
N THR A 93 7.65 1.74 3.33
CA THR A 93 7.29 3.13 3.63
C THR A 93 5.79 3.28 3.95
N PRO A 94 4.86 2.77 3.13
CA PRO A 94 3.43 2.96 3.35
C PRO A 94 2.87 2.19 4.55
N ILE A 95 3.46 1.06 4.94
CA ILE A 95 3.03 0.35 6.16
C ILE A 95 3.29 1.19 7.41
N VAL A 96 4.37 1.97 7.45
CA VAL A 96 4.64 2.92 8.54
C VAL A 96 3.55 3.97 8.60
N PHE A 97 3.13 4.53 7.45
CA PHE A 97 2.02 5.48 7.39
C PHE A 97 0.67 4.84 7.74
N ALA A 98 0.47 3.55 7.48
CA ALA A 98 -0.73 2.82 7.91
C ALA A 98 -0.86 2.84 9.43
N PHE A 99 0.22 2.47 10.14
CA PHE A 99 0.27 2.50 11.60
C PHE A 99 0.22 3.92 12.15
N ALA A 100 0.91 4.87 11.53
CA ALA A 100 0.87 6.27 11.94
C ALA A 100 -0.57 6.81 11.91
N ASN A 101 -1.29 6.56 10.81
CA ASN A 101 -2.68 7.00 10.65
C ASN A 101 -3.64 6.33 11.64
N PHE A 102 -3.45 5.03 11.90
CA PHE A 102 -4.38 4.28 12.73
C PHE A 102 -4.13 4.46 14.23
N VAL A 103 -2.87 4.45 14.65
CA VAL A 103 -2.46 4.32 16.05
C VAL A 103 -2.08 5.66 16.67
N VAL A 104 -1.33 6.53 15.96
CA VAL A 104 -0.76 7.74 16.57
C VAL A 104 -1.82 8.71 17.08
N PRO A 105 -2.91 9.05 16.35
CA PRO A 105 -3.95 9.92 16.88
C PRO A 105 -4.56 9.38 18.18
N ILE A 106 -4.71 8.06 18.29
CA ILE A 106 -5.25 7.40 19.49
C ILE A 106 -4.26 7.51 20.65
N GLN A 107 -2.96 7.30 20.40
CA GLN A 107 -1.91 7.38 21.43
C GLN A 107 -1.79 8.76 22.05
N ILE A 108 -1.93 9.82 21.24
CA ILE A 108 -1.81 11.20 21.71
C ILE A 108 -3.15 11.82 22.14
N GLY A 109 -4.26 11.08 22.03
CA GLY A 109 -5.60 11.56 22.33
C GLY A 109 -6.14 12.62 21.34
N ALA A 110 -5.57 12.70 20.14
CA ALA A 110 -6.03 13.61 19.10
C ALA A 110 -7.30 13.08 18.42
N PRO A 111 -8.23 13.98 18.01
CA PRO A 111 -9.44 13.57 17.31
C PRO A 111 -9.17 13.05 15.88
N ASP A 112 -8.17 13.61 15.20
CA ASP A 112 -7.74 13.24 13.85
C ASP A 112 -6.32 13.80 13.58
N VAL A 113 -5.76 13.58 12.38
CA VAL A 113 -4.50 14.18 11.92
C VAL A 113 -4.65 15.68 11.62
N SER A 114 -3.54 16.44 11.64
CA SER A 114 -3.55 17.91 11.46
C SER A 114 -4.16 18.38 10.14
N PHE A 115 -4.00 17.62 9.05
CA PHE A 115 -4.53 17.95 7.73
C PHE A 115 -5.28 16.76 7.10
N PRO A 116 -6.56 16.51 7.48
CA PRO A 116 -7.28 15.29 7.10
C PRO A 116 -7.46 15.10 5.58
N ARG A 117 -7.72 16.17 4.83
CA ARG A 117 -7.86 16.09 3.35
C ARG A 117 -6.54 15.86 2.64
N LEU A 118 -5.46 16.49 3.12
CA LEU A 118 -4.12 16.29 2.55
C LEU A 118 -3.65 14.85 2.79
N ASN A 119 -3.98 14.28 3.95
CA ASN A 119 -3.71 12.89 4.27
C ASN A 119 -4.45 11.93 3.34
N ALA A 120 -5.74 12.18 3.07
CA ALA A 120 -6.49 11.40 2.07
C ALA A 120 -5.87 11.54 0.66
N PHE A 121 -5.45 12.75 0.28
CA PHE A 121 -4.79 12.98 -1.01
C PHE A 121 -3.43 12.24 -1.12
N ALA A 122 -2.63 12.22 -0.05
CA ALA A 122 -1.37 11.48 0.00
C ALA A 122 -1.57 9.98 -0.25
N TYR A 123 -2.65 9.39 0.28
CA TYR A 123 -3.01 8.00 -0.02
C TYR A 123 -3.26 7.78 -1.51
N TRP A 124 -4.01 8.67 -2.17
CA TRP A 124 -4.31 8.54 -3.59
C TRP A 124 -3.04 8.70 -4.46
N LEU A 125 -2.16 9.64 -4.12
CA LEU A 125 -0.86 9.76 -4.79
C LEU A 125 -0.03 8.48 -4.65
N TYR A 126 -0.02 7.87 -3.47
CA TYR A 126 0.64 6.59 -3.24
C TYR A 126 0.04 5.47 -4.12
N LEU A 127 -1.28 5.30 -4.10
CA LEU A 127 -1.95 4.26 -4.87
C LEU A 127 -1.68 4.41 -6.37
N PHE A 128 -1.91 5.61 -6.92
CA PHE A 128 -1.71 5.85 -8.35
C PHE A 128 -0.24 5.83 -8.74
N GLY A 129 0.67 6.33 -7.91
CA GLY A 129 2.11 6.23 -8.14
C GLY A 129 2.56 4.77 -8.25
N GLY A 130 2.13 3.91 -7.31
CA GLY A 130 2.45 2.48 -7.36
C GLY A 130 1.83 1.75 -8.56
N LEU A 131 0.60 2.10 -8.94
CA LEU A 131 -0.03 1.55 -10.15
C LEU A 131 0.72 1.95 -11.43
N ILE A 132 1.15 3.22 -11.54
CA ILE A 132 1.98 3.70 -12.66
C ILE A 132 3.29 2.92 -12.71
N THR A 133 3.97 2.72 -11.58
CA THR A 133 5.22 1.95 -11.57
C THR A 133 5.00 0.50 -12.01
N ILE A 134 3.97 -0.19 -11.52
CA ILE A 134 3.66 -1.56 -11.96
C ILE A 134 3.27 -1.62 -13.45
N SER A 135 2.62 -0.57 -13.97
CA SER A 135 2.23 -0.52 -15.38
C SER A 135 3.40 -0.62 -16.35
N GLY A 136 4.65 -0.45 -15.90
CA GLY A 136 5.86 -0.73 -16.68
C GLY A 136 5.86 -2.14 -17.30
N PHE A 137 5.34 -3.15 -16.59
CA PHE A 137 5.21 -4.52 -17.12
C PHE A 137 4.25 -4.65 -18.30
N LEU A 138 3.37 -3.66 -18.53
CA LEU A 138 2.47 -3.63 -19.68
C LEU A 138 3.11 -3.00 -20.92
N THR A 139 4.31 -2.41 -20.78
CA THR A 139 5.02 -1.83 -21.92
C THR A 139 5.71 -2.92 -22.74
N PRO A 140 5.95 -2.72 -24.04
CA PRO A 140 6.61 -3.71 -24.88
C PRO A 140 8.03 -4.09 -24.42
N GLY A 141 8.75 -3.16 -23.81
CA GLY A 141 10.11 -3.37 -23.27
C GLY A 141 10.13 -3.97 -21.86
N GLY A 142 8.98 -4.05 -21.19
CA GLY A 142 8.87 -4.48 -19.81
C GLY A 142 9.17 -3.37 -18.80
N ALA A 143 9.38 -3.76 -17.55
CA ALA A 143 9.66 -2.80 -16.48
C ALA A 143 11.11 -2.29 -16.52
N ALA A 144 11.46 -1.37 -15.62
CA ALA A 144 12.84 -0.92 -15.44
C ALA A 144 13.76 -2.09 -15.03
N ASP A 145 14.98 -2.15 -15.58
CA ASP A 145 15.94 -3.24 -15.39
C ASP A 145 17.28 -2.80 -14.74
N PHE A 146 17.44 -1.52 -14.44
CA PHE A 146 18.69 -0.92 -13.92
C PHE A 146 18.89 -1.04 -12.39
N GLY A 147 18.01 -1.74 -11.67
CA GLY A 147 18.03 -1.88 -10.21
C GLY A 147 17.35 -0.74 -9.46
N TRP A 148 16.84 -1.01 -8.25
CA TRP A 148 16.12 0.00 -7.45
C TRP A 148 16.98 1.20 -7.01
N PHE A 149 18.31 1.08 -7.10
CA PHE A 149 19.25 2.17 -6.86
C PHE A 149 19.23 3.23 -7.97
N ALA A 150 18.85 2.85 -9.19
CA ALA A 150 18.80 3.73 -10.35
C ALA A 150 20.10 4.52 -10.59
N TYR A 151 21.24 3.81 -10.72
CA TYR A 151 22.50 4.46 -11.02
C TYR A 151 22.43 5.18 -12.37
N THR A 152 22.76 6.48 -12.38
CA THR A 152 22.59 7.37 -13.53
C THR A 152 23.19 6.86 -14.84
N PRO A 153 24.39 6.23 -14.88
CA PRO A 153 24.95 5.73 -16.14
C PRO A 153 24.16 4.58 -16.78
N LEU A 154 23.22 3.97 -16.06
CA LEU A 154 22.40 2.84 -16.54
C LEU A 154 20.90 3.21 -16.65
N SER A 155 20.50 4.37 -16.13
CA SER A 155 19.11 4.86 -16.15
C SER A 155 18.93 6.05 -17.11
N ASP A 156 19.72 6.10 -18.18
CA ASP A 156 19.64 7.12 -19.21
C ASP A 156 18.83 6.63 -20.43
N SER A 157 18.60 7.51 -21.39
CA SER A 157 17.84 7.18 -22.60
C SER A 157 18.55 6.23 -23.57
N LEU A 158 19.83 5.92 -23.35
CA LEU A 158 20.57 4.96 -24.18
C LEU A 158 20.42 3.54 -23.66
N HIS A 159 20.20 3.39 -22.36
CA HIS A 159 20.07 2.10 -21.67
C HIS A 159 18.62 1.76 -21.23
N SER A 160 17.70 2.74 -21.23
CA SER A 160 16.28 2.59 -20.83
C SER A 160 15.28 2.62 -21.98
#